data_AF-A0A2M7UM34-F1
#
_entry.id   AF-A0A2M7UM34-F1
#
_cell.length_a   1.000
_cell.length_b   1.000
_cell.length_c   1.000
_cell.angle_alpha   90.00
_cell.angle_beta   90.00
_cell.angle_gamma   90.00
#
_symmetry.space_group_name_H-M   'P 1'
#
loop_
_entity.id
_entity.type
_entity.pdbx_description
1 polymer ?
#
loop_
_entity_poly.entity_id
_entity_poly.type
_entity_poly.pdbx_seq_one_letter_code
_entity_poly.pdbx_strand_id
1 'polypeptide(L)' 'NHFKGAVTRNIHKNYDPHFSWQSRYYDHVVRNEHSLNRIRSYIQNNPMNWELNIENKINFITKNSVSL' A
#
# COMPACT_ATOMS: atom_id res chain seq x y z
N ASN A 1 -13.26 7.38 2.68
CA ASN A 1 -12.71 6.66 1.51
C ASN A 1 -13.57 5.43 1.25
N HIS A 2 -14.58 5.55 0.37
CA HIS A 2 -15.64 4.53 0.18
C HIS A 2 -15.06 3.18 -0.30
N PHE A 3 -14.08 3.22 -1.19
CA PHE A 3 -13.41 2.03 -1.70
C PHE A 3 -12.67 1.26 -0.60
N LYS A 4 -11.76 1.92 0.15
CA LYS A 4 -11.01 1.28 1.25
C LYS A 4 -11.96 0.65 2.28
N GLY A 5 -13.07 1.34 2.62
CA GLY A 5 -14.05 0.82 3.59
C GLY A 5 -14.81 -0.42 3.12
N ALA A 6 -15.28 -0.43 1.86
CA ALA A 6 -15.99 -1.57 1.29
C ALA A 6 -15.09 -2.81 1.21
N VAL A 7 -13.86 -2.64 0.74
CA VAL A 7 -12.88 -3.73 0.64
C VAL A 7 -12.47 -4.23 2.03
N THR A 8 -12.20 -3.35 2.99
CA THR A 8 -11.90 -3.75 4.38
C THR A 8 -12.99 -4.62 4.98
N ARG A 9 -14.26 -4.25 4.81
CA ARG A 9 -15.38 -5.05 5.32
C ARG A 9 -15.39 -6.47 4.73
N ASN A 10 -15.11 -6.59 3.43
CA ASN A 10 -15.04 -7.89 2.77
C ASN A 10 -13.84 -8.73 3.25
N ILE A 11 -12.69 -8.09 3.44
CA ILE A 11 -11.47 -8.76 3.94
C ILE A 11 -11.67 -9.24 5.38
N HIS A 12 -12.17 -8.37 6.25
CA HIS A 12 -12.41 -8.71 7.66
C HIS A 12 -13.40 -9.86 7.81
N LYS A 13 -14.40 -9.95 6.93
CA LYS A 13 -15.39 -11.02 6.96
C LYS A 13 -14.86 -12.36 6.44
N ASN A 14 -14.04 -12.35 5.39
CA ASN A 14 -13.73 -13.58 4.63
C ASN A 14 -12.27 -14.04 4.70
N TYR A 15 -11.35 -13.19 5.18
CA TYR A 15 -9.90 -13.46 5.06
C TYR A 15 -9.12 -13.12 6.34
N ASP A 16 -9.06 -11.86 6.75
CA ASP A 16 -8.20 -11.40 7.86
C ASP A 16 -8.86 -10.24 8.64
N PRO A 17 -9.30 -10.43 9.89
CA PRO A 17 -9.92 -9.38 10.71
C PRO A 17 -8.92 -8.30 11.18
N HIS A 18 -7.61 -8.55 11.11
CA HIS A 18 -6.57 -7.62 11.52
C HIS A 18 -6.01 -6.78 10.37
N PHE A 19 -6.51 -7.00 9.15
CA PHE A 19 -6.07 -6.25 7.98
C PHE A 19 -6.25 -4.74 8.18
N SER A 20 -5.18 -4.00 7.89
CA SER A 20 -5.16 -2.54 7.94
C SER A 20 -4.47 -1.98 6.70
N TRP A 21 -5.05 -0.93 6.15
CA TRP A 21 -4.43 -0.16 5.07
C TRP A 21 -3.30 0.71 5.61
N GLN A 22 -2.28 0.96 4.78
CA GLN A 22 -1.41 2.12 4.99
C GLN A 22 -2.26 3.41 5.01
N SER A 23 -1.89 4.32 5.91
CA SER A 23 -2.57 5.60 6.06
C SER A 23 -2.44 6.45 4.79
N ARG A 24 -3.46 7.27 4.51
CA ARG A 24 -3.54 8.13 3.31
C ARG A 24 -3.44 7.31 2.01
N TYR A 25 -3.31 8.00 0.88
CA TYR A 25 -3.07 7.40 -0.43
C TYR A 25 -2.40 8.46 -1.32
N TYR A 26 -1.58 8.02 -2.27
CA TYR A 26 -1.02 8.87 -3.30
C TYR A 26 -2.07 9.07 -4.40
N ASP A 27 -2.26 10.32 -4.82
CA ASP A 27 -3.16 10.68 -5.92
C ASP A 27 -2.41 11.61 -6.89
N HIS A 28 -2.52 11.33 -8.18
CA HIS A 28 -1.84 12.09 -9.23
C HIS A 28 -2.62 12.00 -10.55
N VAL A 29 -3.02 13.15 -11.08
CA VAL A 29 -3.66 13.25 -12.39
C VAL A 29 -2.61 13.17 -13.49
N VAL A 30 -2.67 12.13 -14.31
CA VAL A 30 -1.79 11.93 -15.47
C VAL A 30 -2.21 12.87 -16.60
N ARG A 31 -1.33 13.81 -16.98
CA ARG A 31 -1.62 14.85 -17.99
C ARG A 31 -0.74 14.76 -19.23
N ASN A 32 0.30 13.94 -19.20
CA ASN A 32 1.23 13.76 -20.31
C ASN A 32 1.90 12.39 -20.27
N GLU A 33 2.48 12.01 -21.42
CA GLU A 33 3.13 10.71 -21.61
C GLU A 33 4.31 10.50 -20.64
N HIS A 34 5.04 11.56 -20.31
CA HIS A 34 6.16 11.47 -19.36
C HIS A 34 5.68 11.04 -17.96
N SER A 35 4.60 11.64 -17.45
CA SER A 35 4.00 11.27 -16.16
C SER A 35 3.48 9.84 -16.17
N LEU A 36 2.88 9.42 -17.29
CA LEU A 36 2.38 8.07 -17.47
C LEU A 36 3.50 7.04 -17.43
N ASN A 37 4.59 7.28 -18.17
CA ASN A 37 5.74 6.37 -18.20
C ASN A 37 6.43 6.28 -16.84
N ARG A 38 6.56 7.40 -16.12
CA ARG A 38 7.09 7.37 -14.74
C ARG A 38 6.24 6.52 -13.80
N ILE A 39 4.91 6.64 -13.86
CA ILE A 39 4.01 5.85 -13.01
C ILE A 39 4.07 4.36 -13.38
N ARG A 40 4.12 4.03 -14.67
CA ARG A 40 4.30 2.65 -15.14
C ARG A 40 5.60 2.04 -14.62
N SER A 41 6.72 2.74 -14.78
CA SER A 41 8.02 2.28 -14.26
C SER A 41 8.00 2.13 -12.73
N TYR A 42 7.33 3.04 -12.01
CA TYR A 42 7.17 2.91 -10.56
C TYR A 42 6.40 1.63 -10.20
N ILE A 43 5.25 1.36 -10.82
CA ILE A 43 4.45 0.17 -10.55
C ILE A 43 5.24 -1.10 -10.82
N GLN A 44 5.99 -1.15 -11.93
CA GLN A 44 6.82 -2.31 -12.30
C GLN A 44 7.97 -2.55 -11.31
N ASN A 45 8.63 -1.48 -10.88
CA ASN A 45 9.84 -1.59 -10.05
C ASN A 45 9.56 -1.61 -8.54
N ASN A 46 8.36 -1.20 -8.11
CA ASN A 46 8.03 -1.12 -6.68
C ASN A 46 8.14 -2.46 -5.92
N PRO A 47 7.75 -3.63 -6.48
CA PRO A 47 7.94 -4.91 -5.81
C PRO A 47 9.41 -5.21 -5.48
N MET A 48 10.33 -4.92 -6.41
CA MET A 48 11.77 -5.13 -6.21
C MET A 48 12.34 -4.17 -5.17
N ASN A 49 11.80 -2.96 -5.10
CA ASN A 49 12.27 -1.92 -4.19
C ASN A 49 11.55 -1.95 -2.83
N TRP A 50 10.65 -2.92 -2.61
CA TRP A 50 9.77 -2.95 -1.44
C TRP A 50 10.53 -3.09 -0.13
N GLU A 51 11.56 -3.96 -0.10
CA GLU A 51 12.39 -4.25 1.07
C GLU A 51 13.37 -3.12 1.43
N LEU A 52 13.70 -2.29 0.45
CA LEU A 52 14.62 -1.16 0.62
C LEU A 52 13.92 0.08 1.19
N ASN A 53 12.58 0.08 1.25
CA ASN A 53 11.82 1.21 1.76
C ASN A 53 11.78 1.21 3.30
N ILE A 54 12.33 2.25 3.91
CA ILE A 54 12.38 2.45 5.36
C ILE A 54 10.97 2.46 5.98
N GLU A 55 9.96 3.04 5.31
CA GLU A 55 8.57 3.05 5.80
C GLU A 55 8.00 1.62 5.84
N ASN A 56 8.30 0.80 4.84
CA ASN A 56 7.89 -0.61 4.83
C ASN A 56 8.60 -1.37 5.95
N LYS A 57 9.91 -1.15 6.13
CA LYS A 57 10.70 -1.77 7.21
C LYS A 57 10.13 -1.44 8.59
N ILE A 58 9.75 -0.18 8.82
CA ILE A 58 9.10 0.25 10.07
C ILE A 58 7.74 -0.42 10.25
N ASN A 59 6.92 -0.52 9.20
CA ASN A 59 5.62 -1.21 9.25
C ASN A 59 5.77 -2.72 9.55
N PHE A 60 6.78 -3.38 8.99
CA PHE A 60 7.08 -4.78 9.30
C PHE A 60 7.53 -4.96 10.76
N ILE A 61 8.40 -4.08 11.27
CA ILE A 61 8.88 -4.14 12.66
C ILE A 61 7.72 -3.91 13.64
N THR A 62 6.96 -2.82 13.44
CA THR A 62 5.88 -2.42 14.35
C THR A 62 4.72 -3.42 14.38
N LYS A 63 4.40 -4.11 13.28
CA LYS A 63 3.41 -5.20 13.29
C LYS A 63 3.87 -6.45 14.06
N ASN A 64 5.17 -6.75 14.05
CA ASN A 64 5.73 -7.92 14.73
C ASN A 64 6.05 -7.66 16.22
N SER A 65 6.29 -6.42 16.64
CA SER A 65 6.61 -6.07 18.03
C SER A 65 5.40 -6.01 18.97
N VAL A 66 4.16 -5.97 18.44
CA VAL A 66 2.92 -5.87 19.24
C VAL A 66 2.31 -7.26 19.55
N SER A 67 3.02 -8.34 19.23
CA SER A 67 2.60 -9.73 19.51
C SER A 67 3.44 -10.42 20.60
N LEU A 68 4.01 -9.65 21.55
CA LEU A 68 4.66 -10.16 22.77
C LEU A 68 3.91 -9.66 24.01
#